data_AF-A0A2N5XXQ2-F1
#
_entry.id   AF-A0A2N5XXQ2-F1
#
_cell.length_a   1.000
_cell.length_b   1.000
_cell.length_c   1.000
_cell.angle_alpha   90.00
_cell.angle_beta   90.00
_cell.angle_gamma   90.00
#
_symmetry.space_group_name_H-M   'P 1'
#
loop_
_entity.id
_entity.type
_entity.pdbx_description
1 polymer ?
#
loop_
_entity_poly.entity_id
_entity_poly.type
_entity_poly.pdbx_seq_one_letter_code
_entity_poly.pdbx_strand_id
1 'polypeptide(L)'
;TSIAAGTVAYSYTLDGATNGDDTSDNFAIVVTDADGDAANGSLVINIIDDEPTAADDTALVAAGSFDPVSGNVFAANDQGVEDVAGADGAAVSGVALGDTGTALNNAATVGTDIQGQYGTRTIDADGSYSYARDAGTPGGVDDAFTYTLRDADGDTSTATLIVSLGNSDVTVNLPSVEDTGTSVSEAGLPAGSDAAADSETTTGSFSFTAEDGPAVITINDATVAEGDSVTGTYG
;
A
#
# COMPACT_ATOMS: atom_id res chain seq x y z
N THR A 1 -39.87 34.75 1.82
CA THR A 1 -40.83 34.25 0.81
C THR A 1 -42.22 34.30 1.42
N SER A 2 -43.18 34.99 0.80
CA SER A 2 -44.56 35.01 1.29
C SER A 2 -45.26 33.72 0.88
N ILE A 3 -45.87 33.03 1.84
CA ILE A 3 -46.62 31.79 1.62
C ILE A 3 -48.02 32.17 1.09
N ALA A 4 -48.53 31.47 0.09
CA ALA A 4 -49.84 31.75 -0.48
C ALA A 4 -50.99 31.34 0.49
N ALA A 5 -52.17 31.93 0.31
CA ALA A 5 -53.34 31.54 1.08
C ALA A 5 -53.70 30.07 0.81
N GLY A 6 -53.95 29.30 1.87
CA GLY A 6 -54.20 27.85 1.79
C GLY A 6 -52.95 26.98 1.69
N THR A 7 -51.74 27.53 1.91
CA THR A 7 -50.49 26.77 1.94
C THR A 7 -49.82 26.86 3.31
N VAL A 8 -49.21 25.75 3.75
CA VAL A 8 -48.35 25.70 4.93
C VAL A 8 -46.92 25.50 4.44
N ALA A 9 -45.99 26.34 4.88
CA ALA A 9 -44.57 26.09 4.70
C ALA A 9 -44.03 25.30 5.90
N TYR A 10 -43.12 24.38 5.64
CA TYR A 10 -42.44 23.59 6.66
C TYR A 10 -40.92 23.62 6.43
N SER A 11 -40.16 23.36 7.49
CA SER A 11 -38.73 23.09 7.46
C SER A 11 -38.47 21.82 8.26
N TYR A 12 -37.56 20.99 7.77
CA TYR A 12 -37.12 19.78 8.44
C TYR A 12 -35.61 19.84 8.61
N THR A 13 -35.11 19.34 9.74
CA THR A 13 -33.68 19.20 10.03
C THR A 13 -33.49 17.82 10.60
N LEU A 14 -32.62 17.03 9.96
CA LEU A 14 -32.18 15.75 10.50
C LEU A 14 -31.09 16.04 11.54
N ASP A 15 -31.31 15.64 12.79
CA ASP A 15 -30.41 15.97 13.91
C ASP A 15 -29.31 14.92 14.14
N GLY A 16 -29.32 13.81 13.41
CA GLY A 16 -28.32 12.74 13.51
C GLY A 16 -28.43 11.72 12.37
N ALA A 17 -27.38 10.92 12.21
CA ALA A 17 -27.35 9.84 11.22
C ALA A 17 -28.45 8.82 11.46
N THR A 18 -28.91 8.22 10.36
CA THR A 18 -29.73 7.01 10.39
C THR A 18 -28.82 5.79 10.28
N ASN A 19 -29.36 4.63 10.63
CA ASN A 19 -28.67 3.35 10.51
C ASN A 19 -29.51 2.45 9.56
N GLY A 20 -29.96 2.98 8.42
CA GLY A 20 -30.74 2.16 7.49
C GLY A 20 -31.33 2.93 6.30
N ASP A 21 -31.27 2.27 5.15
CA ASP A 21 -31.62 2.74 3.81
C ASP A 21 -33.09 3.16 3.64
N ASP A 22 -33.98 2.67 4.52
CA ASP A 22 -35.44 2.83 4.45
C ASP A 22 -35.99 3.69 5.60
N THR A 23 -35.22 4.65 6.09
CA THR A 23 -35.63 5.49 7.23
C THR A 23 -36.50 6.68 6.78
N SER A 24 -37.59 6.95 7.51
CA SER A 24 -38.45 8.10 7.24
C SER A 24 -39.18 8.60 8.49
N ASP A 25 -39.52 9.88 8.48
CA ASP A 25 -40.40 10.50 9.47
C ASP A 25 -41.80 10.73 8.89
N ASN A 26 -42.83 10.35 9.65
CA ASN A 26 -44.22 10.47 9.24
C ASN A 26 -45.00 11.42 10.15
N PHE A 27 -45.59 12.45 9.55
CA PHE A 27 -46.40 13.46 10.22
C PHE A 27 -47.86 13.35 9.77
N ALA A 28 -48.75 12.99 10.70
CA ALA A 28 -50.18 13.00 10.45
C ALA A 28 -50.70 14.44 10.34
N ILE A 29 -51.39 14.76 9.25
CA ILE A 29 -51.97 16.07 8.99
C ILE A 29 -53.48 15.96 9.10
N VAL A 30 -54.07 16.86 9.88
CA VAL A 30 -55.51 17.07 9.96
C VAL A 30 -55.81 18.53 9.62
N VAL A 31 -56.69 18.74 8.65
CA VAL A 31 -57.21 20.07 8.31
C VAL A 31 -58.68 20.08 8.70
N THR A 32 -59.09 21.02 9.55
CA THR A 32 -60.47 21.21 9.98
C THR A 32 -60.94 22.60 9.60
N ASP A 33 -62.10 22.72 8.98
CA ASP A 33 -62.70 24.03 8.66
C ASP A 33 -63.56 24.59 9.82
N ALA A 34 -64.26 25.69 9.55
CA ALA A 34 -64.95 26.46 10.59
C ALA A 34 -66.26 25.81 11.08
N ASP A 35 -66.89 24.97 10.25
CA ASP A 35 -68.10 24.20 10.57
C ASP A 35 -67.79 22.78 11.07
N GLY A 36 -66.51 22.37 11.05
CA GLY A 36 -66.00 21.20 11.74
C GLY A 36 -65.76 19.99 10.83
N ASP A 37 -65.85 20.17 9.52
CA ASP A 37 -65.47 19.14 8.56
C ASP A 37 -63.94 18.96 8.59
N ALA A 38 -63.48 17.71 8.50
CA ALA A 38 -62.07 17.38 8.59
C ALA A 38 -61.59 16.53 7.41
N ALA A 39 -60.40 16.84 6.92
CA ALA A 39 -59.63 16.02 5.99
C ALA A 39 -58.32 15.57 6.65
N ASN A 40 -57.89 14.35 6.34
CA ASN A 40 -56.67 13.74 6.88
C ASN A 40 -55.68 13.45 5.75
N GLY A 41 -54.39 13.52 6.06
CA GLY A 41 -53.30 13.12 5.19
C GLY A 41 -52.02 12.84 5.98
N SER A 42 -50.94 12.54 5.27
CA SER A 42 -49.62 12.36 5.87
C SER A 42 -48.56 13.10 5.07
N LEU A 43 -47.64 13.76 5.77
CA LEU A 43 -46.37 14.21 5.21
C LEU A 43 -45.30 13.20 5.61
N VAL A 44 -44.64 12.60 4.62
CA VAL A 44 -43.52 11.70 4.84
C VAL A 44 -42.24 12.42 4.41
N ILE A 45 -41.24 12.43 5.28
CA ILE A 45 -39.88 12.87 4.98
C ILE A 45 -39.01 11.62 4.89
N ASN A 46 -38.60 11.26 3.68
CA ASN A 46 -37.65 10.17 3.47
C ASN A 46 -36.25 10.67 3.83
N ILE A 47 -35.53 9.88 4.61
CA ILE A 47 -34.13 10.09 4.93
C ILE A 47 -33.33 9.20 3.99
N ILE A 48 -32.42 9.81 3.23
CA ILE A 48 -31.53 9.09 2.32
C ILE A 48 -30.27 8.77 3.11
N ASP A 49 -29.93 7.49 3.16
CA ASP A 49 -28.74 7.02 3.86
C ASP A 49 -27.46 7.38 3.10
N ASP A 50 -26.33 7.46 3.82
CA ASP A 50 -25.03 7.93 3.31
C ASP A 50 -23.99 6.83 3.43
N GLU A 51 -23.61 6.26 2.29
CA GLU A 51 -22.73 5.09 2.21
C GLU A 51 -21.23 5.45 2.38
N PRO A 52 -20.37 4.52 2.84
CA PRO A 52 -18.94 4.70 2.84
C PRO A 52 -18.38 4.83 1.42
N THR A 53 -17.30 5.61 1.28
CA THR A 53 -16.55 5.73 0.03
C THR A 53 -15.09 5.40 0.28
N ALA A 54 -14.62 4.29 -0.28
CA ALA A 54 -13.21 3.89 -0.25
C ALA A 54 -12.49 4.27 -1.56
N ALA A 55 -11.23 4.65 -1.48
CA ALA A 55 -10.38 4.99 -2.61
C ALA A 55 -9.03 4.27 -2.52
N ASP A 56 -8.43 3.93 -3.66
CA ASP A 56 -7.17 3.18 -3.67
C ASP A 56 -6.04 3.92 -2.93
N ASP A 57 -5.32 3.15 -2.13
CA ASP A 57 -4.22 3.59 -1.29
C ASP A 57 -2.86 3.15 -1.81
N THR A 58 -1.84 3.93 -1.44
CA THR A 58 -0.45 3.61 -1.73
C THR A 58 0.41 3.73 -0.48
N ALA A 59 1.40 2.85 -0.38
CA ALA A 59 2.48 2.91 0.59
C ALA A 59 3.81 2.64 -0.12
N LEU A 60 4.88 3.26 0.35
CA LEU A 60 6.22 3.09 -0.19
C LEU A 60 7.17 2.54 0.87
N VAL A 61 7.75 1.37 0.61
CA VAL A 61 8.95 0.90 1.31
C VAL A 61 10.16 1.41 0.55
N ALA A 62 11.04 2.18 1.19
CA ALA A 62 12.25 2.68 0.54
C ALA A 62 13.13 1.53 0.02
N ALA A 63 13.90 1.80 -1.04
CA ALA A 63 14.84 0.85 -1.60
C ALA A 63 15.79 0.31 -0.51
N GLY A 64 15.93 -1.01 -0.43
CA GLY A 64 16.74 -1.69 0.57
C GLY A 64 16.28 -1.60 2.03
N SER A 65 15.12 -0.99 2.30
CA SER A 65 14.54 -0.96 3.64
C SER A 65 13.78 -2.25 3.94
N PHE A 66 13.97 -2.76 5.15
CA PHE A 66 13.22 -3.88 5.73
C PHE A 66 12.51 -3.50 7.03
N ASP A 67 12.61 -2.23 7.43
CA ASP A 67 11.82 -1.71 8.54
C ASP A 67 10.34 -1.63 8.11
N PRO A 68 9.39 -2.01 8.99
CA PRO A 68 7.98 -1.92 8.66
C PRO A 68 7.55 -0.49 8.36
N VAL A 69 6.70 -0.33 7.35
CA VAL A 69 5.99 0.93 7.06
C VAL A 69 4.58 0.85 7.63
N SER A 70 4.07 1.98 8.10
CA SER A 70 2.73 2.07 8.70
C SER A 70 1.96 3.27 8.18
N GLY A 71 0.64 3.16 8.14
CA GLY A 71 -0.27 4.23 7.77
C GLY A 71 -1.70 3.94 8.20
N ASN A 72 -2.67 4.65 7.64
CA ASN A 72 -4.09 4.39 7.83
C ASN A 72 -4.83 4.65 6.51
N VAL A 73 -5.73 3.76 6.10
CA VAL A 73 -6.52 3.91 4.84
C VAL A 73 -7.51 5.07 4.90
N PHE A 74 -7.96 5.47 6.10
CA PHE A 74 -8.76 6.69 6.29
C PHE A 74 -7.95 7.99 6.21
N ALA A 75 -6.61 7.92 6.16
CA ALA A 75 -5.79 9.10 6.01
C ALA A 75 -5.53 9.38 4.52
N ALA A 76 -5.41 10.65 4.16
CA ALA A 76 -5.05 11.03 2.79
C ALA A 76 -3.72 10.35 2.39
N ASN A 77 -3.76 9.56 1.32
CA ASN A 77 -2.59 8.92 0.73
C ASN A 77 -1.91 9.82 -0.33
N ASP A 78 -0.92 9.29 -1.06
CA ASP A 78 -0.17 10.03 -2.09
C ASP A 78 -1.05 10.52 -3.27
N GLN A 79 -2.28 10.00 -3.43
CA GLN A 79 -3.27 10.48 -4.40
C GLN A 79 -4.22 11.55 -3.83
N GLY A 80 -4.15 11.83 -2.53
CA GLY A 80 -4.86 12.93 -1.88
C GLY A 80 -6.37 12.74 -1.77
N VAL A 81 -6.86 11.50 -1.87
CA VAL A 81 -8.26 11.14 -1.62
C VAL A 81 -8.31 10.41 -0.27
N GLU A 82 -9.17 10.88 0.63
CA GLU A 82 -9.43 10.24 1.92
C GLU A 82 -10.61 9.29 1.77
N ASP A 83 -10.53 8.13 2.41
CA ASP A 83 -11.71 7.30 2.61
C ASP A 83 -12.72 8.01 3.52
N VAL A 84 -13.99 7.94 3.13
CA VAL A 84 -15.09 8.55 3.87
C VAL A 84 -15.92 7.47 4.53
N ALA A 85 -16.09 7.60 5.85
CA ALA A 85 -16.75 6.63 6.69
C ALA A 85 -18.30 6.69 6.65
N GLY A 86 -18.89 7.66 5.96
CA GLY A 86 -20.33 7.94 6.05
C GLY A 86 -20.72 8.64 7.37
N ALA A 87 -22.02 8.91 7.53
CA ALA A 87 -22.55 9.66 8.67
C ALA A 87 -22.72 8.82 9.96
N ASP A 88 -22.95 7.52 9.82
CA ASP A 88 -23.08 6.52 10.90
C ASP A 88 -21.75 5.80 11.20
N GLY A 89 -20.77 5.93 10.30
CA GLY A 89 -19.38 5.56 10.46
C GLY A 89 -19.07 4.15 9.98
N ALA A 90 -17.89 3.98 9.39
CA ALA A 90 -17.42 2.73 8.82
C ALA A 90 -16.12 2.24 9.45
N ALA A 91 -15.92 0.93 9.38
CA ALA A 91 -14.70 0.25 9.78
C ALA A 91 -14.29 -0.76 8.71
N VAL A 92 -13.03 -1.18 8.73
CA VAL A 92 -12.57 -2.28 7.87
C VAL A 92 -13.26 -3.57 8.30
N SER A 93 -14.05 -4.16 7.41
CA SER A 93 -14.86 -5.37 7.67
C SER A 93 -14.24 -6.65 7.14
N GLY A 94 -13.27 -6.54 6.25
CA GLY A 94 -12.50 -7.66 5.74
C GLY A 94 -11.45 -7.24 4.74
N VAL A 95 -10.52 -8.16 4.53
CA VAL A 95 -9.25 -7.87 3.88
C VAL A 95 -8.82 -9.10 3.07
N ALA A 96 -8.51 -8.89 1.79
CA ALA A 96 -8.08 -9.93 0.86
C ALA A 96 -6.65 -9.67 0.35
N LEU A 97 -5.99 -10.74 -0.09
CA LEU A 97 -4.74 -10.66 -0.84
C LEU A 97 -5.05 -10.38 -2.32
N GLY A 98 -4.32 -9.43 -2.91
CA GLY A 98 -4.48 -8.99 -4.29
C GLY A 98 -5.50 -7.87 -4.46
N ASP A 99 -5.54 -7.33 -5.68
CA ASP A 99 -6.66 -6.52 -6.17
C ASP A 99 -7.77 -7.47 -6.65
N THR A 100 -8.78 -7.68 -5.81
CA THR A 100 -9.89 -8.58 -6.11
C THR A 100 -11.09 -7.83 -6.65
N GLY A 101 -11.19 -6.52 -6.41
CA GLY A 101 -12.35 -5.69 -6.76
C GLY A 101 -13.68 -6.17 -6.17
N THR A 102 -13.65 -6.96 -5.10
CA THR A 102 -14.84 -7.59 -4.50
C THR A 102 -14.87 -7.36 -3.01
N ALA A 103 -16.05 -6.98 -2.50
CA ALA A 103 -16.28 -6.84 -1.06
C ALA A 103 -16.04 -8.17 -0.33
N LEU A 104 -15.31 -8.10 0.79
CA LEU A 104 -15.09 -9.19 1.71
C LEU A 104 -15.55 -8.76 3.10
N ASN A 105 -16.62 -9.37 3.59
CA ASN A 105 -17.12 -9.16 4.95
C ASN A 105 -16.69 -10.34 5.83
N ASN A 106 -15.41 -10.35 6.22
CA ASN A 106 -14.83 -11.41 7.04
C ASN A 106 -13.88 -10.84 8.10
N ALA A 107 -14.42 -10.59 9.29
CA ALA A 107 -13.68 -10.07 10.44
C ALA A 107 -12.48 -10.95 10.86
N ALA A 108 -12.43 -12.24 10.47
CA ALA A 108 -11.28 -13.10 10.75
C ALA A 108 -10.02 -12.75 9.94
N THR A 109 -10.14 -11.85 8.95
CA THR A 109 -9.02 -11.33 8.15
C THR A 109 -8.55 -9.93 8.59
N VAL A 110 -9.28 -9.30 9.50
CA VAL A 110 -8.99 -7.95 10.01
C VAL A 110 -8.07 -8.06 11.23
N GLY A 111 -7.05 -7.21 11.30
CA GLY A 111 -6.03 -7.23 12.34
C GLY A 111 -5.16 -8.49 12.32
N THR A 112 -5.13 -9.20 11.20
CA THR A 112 -4.33 -10.43 11.03
C THR A 112 -3.28 -10.26 9.94
N ASP A 113 -2.17 -10.97 10.10
CA ASP A 113 -1.11 -11.03 9.11
C ASP A 113 -1.59 -11.73 7.84
N ILE A 114 -1.47 -11.02 6.71
CA ILE A 114 -1.74 -11.51 5.37
C ILE A 114 -0.42 -11.44 4.61
N GLN A 115 0.11 -12.63 4.28
CA GLN A 115 1.33 -12.79 3.51
C GLN A 115 1.07 -12.44 2.03
N GLY A 116 1.73 -11.38 1.57
CA GLY A 116 1.87 -11.01 0.16
C GLY A 116 2.98 -11.80 -0.54
N GLN A 117 3.29 -11.40 -1.77
CA GLN A 117 4.39 -11.98 -2.54
C GLN A 117 5.76 -11.50 -2.04
N TYR A 118 5.84 -10.27 -1.52
CA TYR A 118 7.11 -9.65 -1.15
C TYR A 118 7.18 -9.19 0.31
N GLY A 119 6.12 -9.37 1.08
CA GLY A 119 6.08 -9.01 2.49
C GLY A 119 4.76 -9.39 3.16
N THR A 120 4.69 -9.13 4.45
CA THR A 120 3.52 -9.40 5.29
C THR A 120 2.82 -8.12 5.69
N ARG A 121 1.49 -8.13 5.68
CA ARG A 121 0.65 -6.96 5.89
C ARG A 121 -0.46 -7.21 6.91
N THR A 122 -0.72 -6.23 7.77
CA THR A 122 -1.86 -6.19 8.71
C THR A 122 -2.69 -4.93 8.45
N ILE A 123 -4.03 -5.02 8.44
CA ILE A 123 -4.95 -3.86 8.48
C ILE A 123 -5.94 -4.09 9.60
N ASP A 124 -5.98 -3.17 10.56
CA ASP A 124 -6.90 -3.17 11.69
C ASP A 124 -8.26 -2.58 11.33
N ALA A 125 -9.26 -2.80 12.19
CA ALA A 125 -10.62 -2.33 11.96
C ALA A 125 -10.72 -0.79 11.85
N ASP A 126 -9.83 -0.05 12.51
CA ASP A 126 -9.75 1.41 12.44
C ASP A 126 -8.98 1.93 11.21
N GLY A 127 -8.64 1.04 10.28
CA GLY A 127 -7.90 1.34 9.05
C GLY A 127 -6.39 1.44 9.21
N SER A 128 -5.86 1.39 10.43
CA SER A 128 -4.42 1.40 10.66
C SER A 128 -3.79 0.16 10.04
N TYR A 129 -2.68 0.34 9.33
CA TYR A 129 -1.98 -0.76 8.69
C TYR A 129 -0.49 -0.76 8.98
N SER A 130 0.11 -1.94 8.86
CA SER A 130 1.55 -2.14 8.81
C SER A 130 1.93 -3.12 7.71
N TYR A 131 3.04 -2.85 7.04
CA TYR A 131 3.64 -3.76 6.06
C TYR A 131 5.12 -3.96 6.37
N ALA A 132 5.55 -5.21 6.43
CA ALA A 132 6.95 -5.59 6.60
C ALA A 132 7.41 -6.38 5.37
N ARG A 133 8.42 -5.85 4.66
CA ARG A 133 9.03 -6.50 3.51
C ARG A 133 9.79 -7.77 3.92
N ASP A 134 9.65 -8.83 3.15
CA ASP A 134 10.40 -10.07 3.37
C ASP A 134 11.85 -9.93 2.90
N ALA A 135 12.77 -10.53 3.66
CA ALA A 135 14.18 -10.56 3.31
C ALA A 135 14.41 -11.29 1.97
N GLY A 136 15.31 -10.77 1.13
CA GLY A 136 15.70 -11.39 -0.15
C GLY A 136 14.71 -11.19 -1.30
N THR A 137 13.68 -10.36 -1.13
CA THR A 137 12.78 -9.93 -2.20
C THR A 137 13.41 -8.84 -3.06
N PRO A 138 13.04 -8.71 -4.35
CA PRO A 138 13.51 -7.62 -5.20
C PRO A 138 12.80 -6.29 -4.89
N GLY A 139 13.40 -5.17 -5.27
CA GLY A 139 12.77 -3.86 -5.35
C GLY A 139 12.10 -3.67 -6.72
N GLY A 140 11.41 -2.53 -6.89
CA GLY A 140 10.68 -2.20 -8.12
C GLY A 140 9.46 -3.08 -8.37
N VAL A 141 8.90 -3.68 -7.32
CA VAL A 141 7.74 -4.58 -7.35
C VAL A 141 6.70 -4.14 -6.34
N ASP A 142 5.46 -4.61 -6.51
CA ASP A 142 4.33 -4.23 -5.67
C ASP A 142 3.66 -5.45 -5.04
N ASP A 143 3.16 -5.29 -3.81
CA ASP A 143 2.10 -6.11 -3.24
C ASP A 143 0.78 -5.33 -3.25
N ALA A 144 -0.33 -6.01 -3.51
CA ALA A 144 -1.67 -5.41 -3.51
C ALA A 144 -2.59 -6.12 -2.52
N PHE A 145 -3.43 -5.36 -1.85
CA PHE A 145 -4.37 -5.88 -0.87
C PHE A 145 -5.71 -5.14 -0.90
N THR A 146 -6.78 -5.83 -1.27
CA THR A 146 -8.14 -5.27 -1.22
C THR A 146 -8.63 -5.20 0.22
N TYR A 147 -9.20 -4.08 0.64
CA TYR A 147 -9.94 -3.93 1.89
C TYR A 147 -11.39 -3.52 1.61
N THR A 148 -12.28 -3.80 2.57
CA THR A 148 -13.69 -3.43 2.52
C THR A 148 -14.02 -2.59 3.73
N LEU A 149 -14.56 -1.39 3.50
CA LEU A 149 -15.21 -0.58 4.52
C LEU A 149 -16.66 -1.02 4.63
N ARG A 150 -17.18 -1.05 5.86
CA ARG A 150 -18.59 -1.30 6.14
C ARG A 150 -19.06 -0.44 7.30
N ASP A 151 -20.22 0.15 7.14
CA ASP A 151 -20.90 0.98 8.14
C ASP A 151 -21.87 0.17 9.03
N ALA A 152 -22.76 0.85 9.76
CA ALA A 152 -23.54 0.25 10.83
C ALA A 152 -24.75 -0.54 10.31
N ASP A 153 -25.32 -0.16 9.17
CA ASP A 153 -26.45 -0.86 8.53
C ASP A 153 -26.00 -1.85 7.45
N GLY A 154 -24.80 -1.66 6.93
CA GLY A 154 -24.02 -2.69 6.27
C GLY A 154 -23.71 -2.40 4.82
N ASP A 155 -23.85 -1.16 4.37
CA ASP A 155 -23.32 -0.72 3.10
C ASP A 155 -21.80 -0.86 3.07
N THR A 156 -21.28 -1.10 1.86
CA THR A 156 -19.88 -1.47 1.69
C THR A 156 -19.22 -0.73 0.56
N SER A 157 -17.96 -0.35 0.79
CA SER A 157 -17.09 0.22 -0.22
C SER A 157 -15.76 -0.52 -0.22
N THR A 158 -15.14 -0.69 -1.38
CA THR A 158 -13.88 -1.43 -1.51
C THR A 158 -12.83 -0.64 -2.24
N ALA A 159 -11.59 -0.78 -1.80
CA ALA A 159 -10.42 -0.21 -2.44
C ALA A 159 -9.19 -1.10 -2.20
N THR A 160 -8.09 -0.79 -2.88
CA THR A 160 -6.84 -1.54 -2.80
C THR A 160 -5.74 -0.72 -2.16
N LEU A 161 -5.06 -1.28 -1.15
CA LEU A 161 -3.77 -0.80 -0.68
C LEU A 161 -2.66 -1.44 -1.53
N ILE A 162 -1.96 -0.61 -2.30
CA ILE A 162 -0.78 -0.99 -3.09
C ILE A 162 0.47 -0.60 -2.31
N VAL A 163 1.30 -1.58 -1.97
CA VAL A 163 2.58 -1.36 -1.31
C VAL A 163 3.71 -1.53 -2.33
N SER A 164 4.32 -0.41 -2.72
CA SER A 164 5.45 -0.40 -3.64
C SER A 164 6.77 -0.56 -2.91
N LEU A 165 7.60 -1.47 -3.40
CA LEU A 165 8.97 -1.65 -2.93
C LEU A 165 9.90 -0.82 -3.81
N GLY A 166 10.56 0.18 -3.22
CA GLY A 166 11.46 1.09 -3.92
C GLY A 166 12.57 0.34 -4.66
N ASN A 167 12.92 0.85 -5.84
CA ASN A 167 13.99 0.34 -6.69
C ASN A 167 15.29 1.14 -6.47
N SER A 168 16.44 0.47 -6.48
CA SER A 168 17.77 1.09 -6.53
C SER A 168 18.55 0.51 -7.70
N ASP A 169 19.26 1.38 -8.42
CA ASP A 169 20.18 0.94 -9.47
C ASP A 169 21.38 0.19 -8.87
N VAL A 170 21.90 -0.76 -9.64
CA VAL A 170 23.17 -1.43 -9.34
C VAL A 170 24.31 -0.54 -9.81
N THR A 171 25.29 -0.31 -8.93
CA THR A 171 26.55 0.33 -9.33
C THR A 171 27.71 -0.62 -9.13
N VAL A 172 28.72 -0.53 -9.99
CA VAL A 172 29.99 -1.24 -9.82
C VAL A 172 31.11 -0.22 -9.91
N ASN A 173 32.00 -0.24 -8.92
CA ASN A 173 33.17 0.61 -8.85
C ASN A 173 34.43 -0.25 -8.99
N LEU A 174 35.01 -0.21 -10.18
CA LEU A 174 36.21 -0.95 -10.54
C LEU A 174 37.47 -0.08 -10.29
N PRO A 175 38.61 -0.69 -9.93
CA PRO A 175 39.89 0.01 -9.95
C PRO A 175 40.26 0.45 -11.37
N SER A 176 41.03 1.53 -11.47
CA SER A 176 41.58 2.01 -12.75
C SER A 176 42.78 1.18 -13.19
N VAL A 177 43.12 1.25 -14.48
CA VAL A 177 44.35 0.61 -15.00
C VAL A 177 45.57 1.19 -14.28
N GLU A 178 46.49 0.32 -13.89
CA GLU A 178 47.69 0.62 -13.08
C GLU A 178 47.41 1.03 -11.62
N ASP A 179 46.16 0.97 -11.14
CA ASP A 179 45.92 0.99 -9.70
C ASP A 179 46.51 -0.25 -9.04
N THR A 180 46.78 -0.15 -7.73
CA THR A 180 47.24 -1.31 -6.94
C THR A 180 46.27 -2.48 -7.10
N GLY A 181 46.79 -3.67 -7.41
CA GLY A 181 45.97 -4.85 -7.65
C GLY A 181 45.56 -5.08 -9.11
N THR A 182 45.97 -4.21 -10.05
CA THR A 182 45.58 -4.31 -11.47
C THR A 182 46.72 -4.60 -12.44
N SER A 183 47.94 -4.78 -11.93
CA SER A 183 49.14 -5.02 -12.72
C SER A 183 49.97 -6.18 -12.16
N VAL A 184 50.59 -6.94 -13.05
CA VAL A 184 51.61 -7.97 -12.76
C VAL A 184 52.78 -7.80 -13.74
N SER A 185 53.94 -8.35 -13.40
CA SER A 185 55.16 -8.27 -14.21
C SER A 185 55.67 -9.65 -14.58
N GLU A 186 55.95 -9.86 -15.86
CA GLU A 186 56.58 -11.09 -16.37
C GLU A 186 58.00 -11.29 -15.80
N ALA A 187 58.63 -10.24 -15.25
CA ALA A 187 59.93 -10.35 -14.59
C ALA A 187 59.90 -11.32 -13.39
N GLY A 188 58.75 -11.44 -12.71
CA GLY A 188 58.55 -12.34 -11.58
C GLY A 188 58.39 -13.81 -11.97
N LEU A 189 58.10 -14.12 -13.24
CA LEU A 189 57.96 -15.52 -13.68
C LEU A 189 59.25 -16.34 -13.40
N PRO A 190 59.16 -17.68 -13.29
CA PRO A 190 60.32 -18.52 -12.96
C PRO A 190 61.55 -18.39 -13.89
N ALA A 191 61.34 -17.94 -15.14
CA ALA A 191 62.40 -17.67 -16.12
C ALA A 191 62.60 -16.16 -16.39
N GLY A 192 61.90 -15.31 -15.65
CA GLY A 192 61.97 -13.86 -15.74
C GLY A 192 63.28 -13.31 -15.18
N SER A 193 63.53 -12.03 -15.46
CA SER A 193 64.73 -11.33 -15.00
C SER A 193 64.78 -11.07 -13.50
N ASP A 194 63.67 -11.28 -12.77
CA ASP A 194 63.54 -11.07 -11.33
C ASP A 194 62.61 -12.12 -10.66
N ALA A 195 62.90 -13.40 -10.91
CA ALA A 195 62.06 -14.54 -10.54
C ALA A 195 61.82 -14.75 -9.02
N ALA A 196 62.44 -13.93 -8.15
CA ALA A 196 62.27 -14.01 -6.70
C ALA A 196 61.35 -12.91 -6.14
N ALA A 197 60.79 -12.05 -7.00
CA ALA A 197 60.02 -10.89 -6.61
C ALA A 197 58.50 -11.15 -6.48
N ASP A 198 58.01 -12.33 -6.87
CA ASP A 198 56.59 -12.73 -6.91
C ASP A 198 55.65 -11.73 -7.65
N SER A 199 56.25 -10.85 -8.45
CA SER A 199 55.57 -9.76 -9.17
C SER A 199 54.63 -10.24 -10.29
N GLU A 200 54.64 -11.54 -10.60
CA GLU A 200 53.70 -12.22 -11.49
C GLU A 200 52.32 -12.46 -10.86
N THR A 201 52.14 -12.13 -9.58
CA THR A 201 50.86 -12.23 -8.87
C THR A 201 50.40 -10.87 -8.34
N THR A 202 49.08 -10.71 -8.19
CA THR A 202 48.49 -9.51 -7.60
C THR A 202 47.17 -9.88 -6.92
N THR A 203 46.75 -9.06 -5.96
CA THR A 203 45.42 -9.17 -5.34
C THR A 203 44.76 -7.80 -5.36
N GLY A 204 43.44 -7.78 -5.56
CA GLY A 204 42.66 -6.56 -5.65
C GLY A 204 41.21 -6.82 -5.28
N SER A 205 40.45 -5.74 -5.20
CA SER A 205 39.02 -5.78 -4.92
C SER A 205 38.31 -4.71 -5.73
N PHE A 206 37.03 -4.94 -6.02
CA PHE A 206 36.10 -3.91 -6.49
C PHE A 206 34.90 -3.88 -5.55
N SER A 207 34.12 -2.81 -5.60
CA SER A 207 32.88 -2.69 -4.82
C SER A 207 31.68 -2.56 -5.72
N PHE A 208 30.51 -2.89 -5.22
CA PHE A 208 29.24 -2.69 -5.91
C PHE A 208 28.16 -2.30 -4.90
N THR A 209 27.06 -1.72 -5.40
CA THR A 209 25.83 -1.47 -4.63
C THR A 209 24.67 -2.18 -5.31
N ALA A 210 23.79 -2.77 -4.51
CA ALA A 210 22.55 -3.42 -4.94
C ALA A 210 21.61 -3.46 -3.73
N GLU A 211 21.10 -2.29 -3.34
CA GLU A 211 20.49 -2.08 -2.02
C GLU A 211 19.15 -2.81 -1.88
N ASP A 212 18.41 -2.97 -2.97
CA ASP A 212 17.02 -3.39 -3.00
C ASP A 212 16.81 -4.84 -3.42
N GLY A 213 17.83 -5.68 -3.48
CA GLY A 213 17.63 -7.07 -3.86
C GLY A 213 18.87 -7.94 -3.81
N PRO A 214 18.71 -9.25 -3.98
CA PRO A 214 19.84 -10.17 -4.01
C PRO A 214 20.71 -9.89 -5.24
N ALA A 215 21.99 -9.58 -5.00
CA ALA A 215 22.98 -9.44 -6.06
C ALA A 215 23.59 -10.81 -6.42
N VAL A 216 23.74 -11.08 -7.72
CA VAL A 216 24.56 -12.19 -8.22
C VAL A 216 25.71 -11.59 -9.01
N ILE A 217 26.93 -11.90 -8.60
CA ILE A 217 28.15 -11.48 -9.29
C ILE A 217 28.61 -12.66 -10.15
N THR A 218 28.82 -12.42 -11.44
CA THR A 218 29.47 -13.38 -12.33
C THR A 218 30.73 -12.79 -12.94
N ILE A 219 31.77 -13.61 -13.06
CA ILE A 219 33.00 -13.28 -13.79
C ILE A 219 33.24 -14.43 -14.77
N ASN A 220 33.35 -14.11 -16.07
CA ASN A 220 33.44 -15.10 -17.15
C ASN A 220 32.31 -16.15 -17.09
N ASP A 221 31.07 -15.69 -16.89
CA ASP A 221 29.86 -16.51 -16.74
C ASP A 221 29.81 -17.45 -15.51
N ALA A 222 30.83 -17.42 -14.64
CA ALA A 222 30.84 -18.16 -13.38
C ALA A 222 30.42 -17.26 -12.22
N THR A 223 29.49 -17.72 -11.38
CA THR A 223 29.14 -17.04 -10.12
C THR A 223 30.35 -17.02 -9.19
N VAL A 224 30.63 -15.86 -8.61
CA VAL A 224 31.75 -15.67 -7.68
C VAL A 224 31.23 -15.19 -6.32
N ALA A 225 31.85 -15.69 -5.26
CA ALA A 225 31.69 -15.24 -3.88
C ALA A 225 32.94 -14.49 -3.40
N GLU A 226 32.83 -13.86 -2.23
CA GLU A 226 33.96 -13.21 -1.59
C GLU A 226 35.11 -14.21 -1.37
N GLY A 227 36.30 -13.88 -1.88
CA GLY A 227 37.51 -14.70 -1.75
C GLY A 227 37.73 -15.73 -2.87
N ASP A 228 36.83 -15.83 -3.85
CA ASP A 228 37.05 -16.71 -5.01
C ASP A 228 38.22 -16.24 -5.89
N SER A 229 39.01 -17.19 -6.38
CA SER A 229 40.03 -16.93 -7.39
C SER A 229 39.42 -16.98 -8.79
N VAL A 230 39.80 -16.04 -9.64
CA VAL A 230 39.39 -16.01 -11.05
C VAL A 230 40.60 -16.36 -11.93
N THR A 231 40.38 -17.16 -12.97
CA THR A 231 41.39 -17.43 -14.01
C THR A 231 40.96 -16.88 -15.36
N GLY A 232 41.94 -16.51 -16.18
CA GLY A 232 41.79 -15.98 -17.52
C GLY A 232 42.75 -16.64 -18.51
N THR A 233 42.87 -16.05 -19.70
CA THR A 233 43.68 -16.61 -20.79
C THR A 233 45.17 -16.75 -20.46
N TYR A 234 45.69 -15.94 -19.53
CA TYR A 234 47.12 -15.86 -19.20
C TYR A 234 47.44 -16.28 -17.75
N GLY A 235 46.48 -16.86 -17.02
CA GLY A 235 46.63 -17.23 -15.61
C GLY A 235 45.29 -17.35 -14.93
#